data_AF-A0A0D7A9F0-F1
#
_entry.id   AF-A0A0D7A9F0-F1
#
_cell.length_a   1.000
_cell.length_b   1.000
_cell.length_c   1.000
_cell.angle_alpha   90.00
_cell.angle_beta   90.00
_cell.angle_gamma   90.00
#
_symmetry.space_group_name_H-M   'P 1'
#
loop_
_entity.id
_entity.type
_entity.pdbx_description
1 polymer ?
#
loop_
_entity_poly.entity_id
_entity_poly.type
_entity_poly.pdbx_seq_one_letter_code
_entity_poly.pdbx_strand_id
1 'polypeptide(L)'
;SNDLCARAARAVRESRLRNSHPYNRLRAREEDKRRRTWNHIYEKMIFTPYELAACGAPQRRSIYISSLEAHVEVLHTQLFEMGFWPVAYDELESYRGLHSKTTKSLVSGLQYDATEDVQKLVELEKA
;
A
#
# COMPACT_ATOMS: atom_id res chain seq x y z
N SER A 1 -33.88 9.71 31.61
CA SER A 1 -33.90 9.15 30.24
C SER A 1 -33.67 10.16 29.12
N ASN A 2 -34.21 11.39 29.16
CA ASN A 2 -34.13 12.32 28.02
C ASN A 2 -32.72 12.86 27.68
N ASP A 3 -31.83 13.03 28.67
CA ASP A 3 -30.50 13.61 28.42
C ASP A 3 -29.54 12.71 27.63
N LEU A 4 -29.70 11.39 27.73
CA LEU A 4 -28.88 10.43 26.96
C LEU A 4 -29.22 10.47 25.48
N CYS A 5 -30.51 10.58 25.15
CA CYS A 5 -30.99 10.64 23.77
C CYS A 5 -30.60 11.98 23.09
N ALA A 6 -30.70 13.09 23.81
CA ALA A 6 -30.28 14.40 23.33
C ALA A 6 -28.76 14.48 23.06
N ARG A 7 -27.94 13.87 23.93
CA ARG A 7 -26.47 13.80 23.74
C ARG A 7 -26.10 12.92 22.55
N ALA A 8 -26.79 11.80 22.35
CA ALA A 8 -26.59 10.93 21.18
C ALA A 8 -26.93 11.65 19.87
N ALA A 9 -28.08 12.36 19.81
CA ALA A 9 -28.47 13.11 18.63
C ALA A 9 -27.48 14.24 18.28
N ARG A 10 -26.94 14.92 19.30
CA ARG A 10 -25.92 15.97 19.11
C ARG A 10 -24.60 15.40 18.57
N ALA A 11 -24.14 14.26 19.09
CA ALA A 11 -22.94 13.57 18.61
C ALA A 11 -23.08 13.10 17.14
N VAL A 12 -24.25 12.59 16.76
CA VAL A 12 -24.54 12.18 15.37
C VAL A 12 -24.54 13.38 14.43
N ARG A 13 -25.13 14.51 14.84
CA ARG A 13 -25.15 15.73 14.04
C ARG A 13 -23.75 16.32 13.84
N GLU A 14 -22.95 16.37 14.89
CA GLU A 14 -21.55 16.82 14.81
C GLU A 14 -20.69 15.86 13.97
N SER A 15 -20.93 14.56 14.02
CA SER A 15 -20.31 13.56 13.12
C SER A 15 -20.67 13.80 11.65
N ARG A 16 -21.95 14.06 11.34
CA ARG A 16 -22.39 14.38 9.96
C ARG A 16 -21.77 15.67 9.42
N LEU A 17 -21.63 16.69 10.26
CA LEU A 17 -20.99 17.95 9.88
C LEU A 17 -19.48 17.78 9.66
N ARG A 18 -18.80 17.01 10.52
CA ARG A 18 -17.38 16.64 10.32
C ARG A 18 -17.18 15.88 9.02
N ASN A 19 -18.07 14.95 8.69
CA ASN A 19 -18.08 14.15 7.47
C ASN A 19 -18.64 14.89 6.24
N SER A 20 -18.97 16.18 6.36
CA SER A 20 -19.50 16.95 5.22
C SER A 20 -18.44 17.14 4.15
N HIS A 21 -17.20 17.44 4.56
CA HIS A 21 -16.07 17.62 3.64
C HIS A 21 -15.55 16.27 3.12
N PRO A 22 -15.33 16.10 1.80
CA PRO A 22 -14.95 14.81 1.20
C PRO A 22 -13.76 14.14 1.89
N TYR A 23 -12.69 14.88 2.17
CA TYR A 23 -11.50 14.33 2.86
C TYR A 23 -11.65 14.04 4.35
N ASN A 24 -12.63 14.66 5.03
CA ASN A 24 -12.85 14.36 6.45
C ASN A 24 -13.51 12.99 6.65
N ARG A 25 -14.24 12.48 5.64
CA ARG A 25 -14.80 11.12 5.64
C ARG A 25 -13.70 10.04 5.64
N LEU A 26 -12.58 10.30 4.96
CA LEU A 26 -11.43 9.39 4.92
C LEU A 26 -10.80 9.24 6.31
N ARG A 27 -10.62 10.36 7.03
CA ARG A 27 -10.08 10.35 8.41
C ARG A 27 -11.04 9.74 9.43
N ALA A 28 -12.35 9.93 9.25
CA ALA A 28 -13.36 9.31 10.12
C ALA A 28 -13.48 7.80 9.88
N ARG A 29 -13.01 7.30 8.73
CA ARG A 29 -12.89 5.88 8.41
C ARG A 29 -11.51 5.37 8.84
N GLU A 30 -11.12 5.70 10.07
CA GLU A 30 -9.92 5.15 10.70
C GLU A 30 -9.98 3.63 10.58
N GLU A 31 -8.93 3.03 10.00
CA GLU A 31 -8.91 1.66 9.52
C GLU A 31 -9.48 0.69 10.58
N ASP A 32 -10.59 0.05 10.24
CA ASP A 32 -10.85 -1.29 10.73
C ASP A 32 -9.54 -2.06 10.48
N LYS A 33 -8.79 -2.39 11.54
CA LYS A 33 -7.51 -3.14 11.53
C LYS A 33 -7.68 -4.58 11.02
N ARG A 34 -8.57 -4.78 10.06
CA ARG A 34 -8.77 -6.02 9.35
C ARG A 34 -7.57 -6.17 8.45
N ARG A 35 -6.84 -7.26 8.67
CA ARG A 35 -5.77 -7.69 7.79
C ARG A 35 -6.34 -7.72 6.38
N ARG A 36 -5.78 -6.92 5.48
CA ARG A 36 -6.13 -6.92 4.06
C ARG A 36 -5.95 -8.35 3.57
N THR A 37 -7.01 -8.98 3.06
CA THR A 37 -6.94 -10.33 2.51
C THR A 37 -5.87 -10.32 1.43
N TRP A 38 -4.80 -11.09 1.67
CA TRP A 38 -3.70 -11.17 0.72
C TRP A 38 -4.27 -11.72 -0.59
N ASN A 39 -4.19 -10.93 -1.64
CA ASN A 39 -4.75 -11.32 -2.91
C ASN A 39 -3.76 -12.27 -3.61
N HIS A 40 -4.06 -13.57 -3.58
CA HIS A 40 -3.21 -14.62 -4.17
C HIS A 40 -3.28 -14.67 -5.72
N ILE A 41 -3.77 -13.63 -6.39
CA ILE A 41 -3.80 -13.57 -7.87
C ILE A 41 -2.40 -13.82 -8.45
N TYR A 42 -1.37 -13.16 -7.91
CA TYR A 42 -0.02 -13.31 -8.44
C TYR A 42 0.63 -14.64 -8.05
N GLU A 43 0.26 -15.23 -6.90
CA GLU A 43 0.68 -16.60 -6.58
C GLU A 43 0.15 -17.60 -7.61
N LYS A 44 -1.07 -17.43 -8.12
CA LYS A 44 -1.63 -18.28 -9.18
C LYS A 44 -0.97 -18.09 -10.55
N MET A 45 -0.24 -17.00 -10.76
CA MET A 45 0.51 -16.76 -12.00
C MET A 45 1.91 -17.36 -11.96
N ILE A 46 2.47 -17.55 -10.76
CA ILE A 46 3.83 -18.06 -10.55
C ILE A 46 3.82 -19.55 -10.22
N PHE A 47 2.83 -20.01 -9.45
CA PHE A 47 2.71 -21.40 -9.03
C PHE A 47 1.59 -22.11 -9.74
N THR A 48 1.86 -23.32 -10.18
CA THR A 48 0.84 -24.26 -10.62
C THR A 48 -0.05 -24.69 -9.44
N PRO A 49 -1.28 -25.19 -9.70
CA PRO A 49 -2.15 -25.72 -8.64
C PRO A 49 -1.49 -26.83 -7.81
N TYR A 50 -0.62 -27.62 -8.43
CA TYR A 50 0.14 -28.67 -7.76
C TYR A 50 1.17 -28.09 -6.77
N GLU A 51 1.94 -27.08 -7.18
CA GLU A 51 2.92 -26.42 -6.33
C GLU A 51 2.27 -25.65 -5.18
N LEU A 52 1.07 -25.08 -5.39
CA LEU A 52 0.29 -24.45 -4.32
C LEU A 52 -0.13 -25.46 -3.24
N ALA A 53 -0.43 -26.70 -3.63
CA ALA A 53 -0.79 -27.79 -2.71
C ALA A 53 0.45 -28.41 -2.03
N ALA A 54 1.56 -28.53 -2.75
CA ALA A 54 2.78 -29.20 -2.28
C ALA A 54 3.70 -28.29 -1.45
N CYS A 55 3.85 -27.02 -1.83
CA CYS A 55 4.76 -26.09 -1.16
C CYS A 55 4.03 -25.35 -0.03
N GLY A 56 4.61 -25.31 1.16
CA GLY A 56 4.04 -24.57 2.29
C GLY A 56 4.06 -23.05 2.08
N ALA A 57 3.11 -22.33 2.70
CA ALA A 57 2.97 -20.87 2.55
C ALA A 57 4.27 -20.06 2.82
N PRO A 58 5.12 -20.39 3.82
CA PRO A 58 6.38 -19.66 4.04
C PRO A 58 7.35 -19.78 2.85
N GLN A 59 7.47 -20.98 2.27
CA GLN A 59 8.36 -21.25 1.15
C GLN A 59 7.85 -20.57 -0.13
N ARG A 60 6.54 -20.64 -0.37
CA ARG A 60 5.91 -19.93 -1.50
C ARG A 60 6.13 -18.43 -1.43
N ARG A 61 6.03 -17.83 -0.23
CA ARG A 61 6.31 -16.40 -0.02
C ARG A 61 7.75 -16.05 -0.39
N SER A 62 8.72 -16.88 0.01
CA SER A 62 10.12 -16.66 -0.35
C SER A 62 10.34 -16.70 -1.86
N ILE A 63 9.83 -17.75 -2.52
CA ILE A 63 9.96 -17.91 -3.97
C ILE A 63 9.28 -16.74 -4.70
N TYR A 64 8.07 -16.36 -4.27
CA TYR A 64 7.34 -15.22 -4.82
C TYR A 64 8.16 -13.92 -4.75
N ILE A 65 8.74 -13.61 -3.60
CA ILE A 65 9.55 -12.40 -3.41
C ILE A 65 10.78 -12.45 -4.32
N SER A 66 11.52 -13.57 -4.33
CA SER A 66 12.71 -13.71 -5.18
C SER A 66 12.38 -13.60 -6.68
N SER A 67 11.24 -14.15 -7.12
CA SER A 67 10.79 -14.00 -8.50
C SER A 67 10.45 -12.55 -8.86
N LEU A 68 9.85 -11.79 -7.93
CA LEU A 68 9.59 -10.37 -8.14
C LEU A 68 10.88 -9.56 -8.20
N GLU A 69 11.82 -9.80 -7.28
CA GLU A 69 13.13 -9.13 -7.27
C GLU A 69 13.89 -9.39 -8.58
N ALA A 70 13.94 -10.64 -9.04
CA ALA A 70 14.56 -10.97 -10.31
C ALA A 70 13.89 -10.27 -11.50
N HIS A 71 12.56 -10.14 -11.50
CA HIS A 71 11.84 -9.44 -12.56
C HIS A 71 12.12 -7.93 -12.56
N VAL A 72 12.15 -7.29 -11.39
CA VAL A 72 12.54 -5.89 -11.24
C VAL A 72 13.95 -5.67 -11.77
N GLU A 73 14.88 -6.58 -11.50
CA GLU A 73 16.26 -6.47 -11.96
C GLU A 73 16.38 -6.60 -13.48
N VAL A 74 15.58 -7.48 -14.09
CA VAL A 74 15.48 -7.57 -15.56
C VAL A 74 14.95 -6.28 -16.16
N LEU A 75 13.87 -5.71 -15.60
CA LEU A 75 13.32 -4.43 -16.06
C LEU A 75 14.34 -3.31 -15.90
N HIS A 76 15.06 -3.26 -14.77
CA HIS A 76 16.10 -2.29 -14.53
C HIS A 76 17.23 -2.41 -15.56
N THR A 77 17.64 -3.63 -15.89
CA THR A 77 18.65 -3.90 -16.92
C THR A 77 18.16 -3.45 -18.31
N GLN A 78 16.92 -3.76 -18.68
CA GLN A 78 16.33 -3.35 -19.96
C GLN A 78 16.23 -1.82 -20.07
N LEU A 79 15.75 -1.15 -19.02
CA LEU A 79 15.67 0.31 -18.99
C LEU A 79 17.07 0.95 -19.05
N PHE A 80 18.04 0.33 -18.39
CA PHE A 80 19.43 0.74 -18.45
C PHE A 80 19.99 0.62 -19.88
N GLU A 81 19.80 -0.51 -20.56
CA GLU A 81 20.23 -0.67 -21.96
C GLU A 81 19.59 0.36 -22.90
N MET A 82 18.36 0.80 -22.61
CA MET A 82 17.65 1.82 -23.38
C MET A 82 18.03 3.26 -22.99
N GLY A 83 18.87 3.46 -21.97
CA GLY A 83 19.25 4.79 -21.49
C GLY A 83 18.19 5.51 -20.65
N PHE A 84 17.15 4.80 -20.21
CA PHE A 84 16.07 5.34 -19.41
C PHE A 84 16.31 5.10 -17.92
N TRP A 85 16.97 6.05 -17.27
CA TRP A 85 17.12 6.10 -15.81
C TRP A 85 16.51 7.40 -15.29
N PRO A 86 15.49 7.33 -14.40
CA PRO A 86 14.86 8.53 -13.85
C PRO A 86 15.77 9.31 -12.88
N VAL A 87 16.84 8.67 -12.39
CA VAL A 87 17.79 9.24 -11.41
C VAL A 87 19.21 8.90 -11.85
N ALA A 88 20.12 9.88 -11.84
CA ALA A 88 21.51 9.67 -12.20
C ALA A 88 22.27 8.86 -11.12
N TYR A 89 23.23 8.03 -11.52
CA TYR A 89 24.03 7.22 -10.60
C TYR A 89 24.79 8.05 -9.55
N ASP A 90 25.23 9.25 -9.93
CA ASP A 90 25.93 10.16 -9.02
C ASP A 90 25.04 10.58 -7.83
N GLU A 91 23.73 10.69 -8.05
CA GLU A 91 22.76 11.01 -7.00
C GLU A 91 22.48 9.79 -6.10
N LEU A 92 22.53 8.59 -6.68
CA LEU A 92 22.36 7.31 -5.98
C LEU A 92 23.51 6.99 -5.02
N GLU A 93 24.73 7.46 -5.31
CA GLU A 93 25.91 7.19 -4.46
C GLU A 93 25.71 7.70 -3.02
N SER A 94 24.97 8.81 -2.86
CA SER A 94 24.63 9.36 -1.53
C SER A 94 23.77 8.43 -0.67
N TYR A 95 23.06 7.49 -1.30
CA TYR A 95 22.22 6.49 -0.64
C TYR A 95 22.89 5.12 -0.51
N ARG A 96 24.14 4.98 -0.99
CA ARG A 96 24.87 3.71 -0.90
C ARG A 96 25.12 3.34 0.55
N GLY A 97 24.75 2.11 0.92
CA GLY A 97 24.88 1.63 2.30
C GLY A 97 23.74 2.07 3.23
N LEU A 98 22.64 2.62 2.70
CA LEU A 98 21.45 2.92 3.49
C LEU A 98 20.95 1.67 4.24
N HIS A 99 20.72 1.82 5.54
CA HIS A 99 20.33 0.71 6.39
C HIS A 99 18.93 0.19 6.05
N SER A 100 18.77 -1.14 5.96
CA SER A 100 17.51 -1.80 5.57
C SER A 100 16.30 -1.34 6.40
N LYS A 101 16.44 -1.08 7.70
CA LYS A 101 15.34 -0.57 8.53
C LYS A 101 14.91 0.83 8.11
N THR A 102 15.86 1.70 7.77
CA THR A 102 15.59 3.07 7.31
C THR A 102 14.89 3.04 5.95
N THR A 103 15.41 2.23 5.01
CA THR A 103 14.77 2.04 3.70
C THR A 103 13.33 1.53 3.84
N LYS A 104 13.10 0.51 4.67
CA LYS A 104 11.76 -0.02 4.93
C LYS A 104 10.82 1.03 5.52
N SER A 105 11.32 1.85 6.45
CA SER A 105 10.52 2.93 7.04
C SER A 105 10.15 3.98 6.00
N LEU A 106 11.09 4.40 5.14
CA LEU A 106 10.84 5.36 4.06
C LEU A 106 9.82 4.83 3.07
N VAL A 107 10.01 3.59 2.59
CA VAL A 107 9.08 2.93 1.65
C VAL A 107 7.69 2.78 2.27
N SER A 108 7.59 2.46 3.56
CA SER A 108 6.30 2.36 4.25
C SER A 108 5.58 3.71 4.31
N GLY A 109 6.31 4.80 4.56
CA GLY A 109 5.76 6.15 4.55
C GLY A 109 5.27 6.56 3.16
N LEU A 110 6.11 6.37 2.13
CA LEU A 110 5.73 6.65 0.74
C LEU A 110 4.52 5.85 0.28
N GLN A 111 4.45 4.57 0.66
CA GLN A 111 3.30 3.71 0.35
C GLN A 111 2.03 4.24 1.02
N TYR A 112 2.12 4.66 2.28
CA TYR A 112 0.99 5.26 3.00
C TYR A 112 0.51 6.53 2.29
N ASP A 113 1.43 7.45 1.97
CA ASP A 113 1.12 8.72 1.31
C ASP A 113 0.46 8.47 -0.06
N ALA A 114 1.03 7.59 -0.87
CA ALA A 114 0.46 7.22 -2.17
C ALA A 114 -0.95 6.62 -2.04
N THR A 115 -1.20 5.78 -1.04
CA THR A 115 -2.55 5.23 -0.81
C THR A 115 -3.54 6.30 -0.35
N GLU A 116 -3.10 7.25 0.47
CA GLU A 116 -3.93 8.37 0.90
C GLU A 116 -4.33 9.24 -0.31
N ASP A 117 -3.37 9.53 -1.20
CA ASP A 117 -3.62 10.33 -2.39
C ASP A 117 -4.54 9.63 -3.40
N VAL A 118 -4.38 8.32 -3.62
CA VAL A 118 -5.32 7.54 -4.43
C VAL A 118 -6.73 7.59 -3.84
N GLN A 119 -6.88 7.50 -2.51
CA GLN A 119 -8.19 7.61 -1.87
C GLN A 119 -8.80 9.00 -2.05
N LYS A 120 -8.00 10.07 -1.94
CA LYS A 120 -8.43 11.44 -2.19
C LYS A 120 -8.92 11.61 -3.63
N LEU A 121 -8.18 11.09 -4.61
CA LEU A 121 -8.56 11.14 -6.03
C LEU A 121 -9.90 10.43 -6.28
N VAL A 122 -10.07 9.22 -5.74
CA VAL A 122 -11.32 8.46 -5.87
C VAL A 122 -12.51 9.20 -5.23
N GLU A 123 -12.31 9.94 -4.13
CA GLU A 123 -13.38 10.73 -3.54
C GLU A 123 -13.68 12.01 -4.34
N LEU A 124 -12.68 12.62 -4.98
CA LEU A 124 -12.90 13.73 -5.91
C LEU A 124 -13.70 13.31 -7.14
N GLU A 125 -13.45 12.11 -7.68
CA GLU A 125 -14.20 11.58 -8.83
C GLU A 125 -15.69 11.30 -8.52
N LYS A 126 -16.03 11.10 -7.25
CA LYS A 126 -17.42 10.85 -6.80
C LYS A 126 -18.22 12.11 -6.53
N ALA A 127 -17.57 13.27 -6.44
CA ALA A 127 -18.18 14.56 -6.11
C ALA A 127 -18.71 15.25 -7.38
#